data_AF-A0A1X7SKS2-F1
#
_entry.id   AF-A0A1X7SKS2-F1
#
_cell.length_a   1.000
_cell.length_b   1.000
_cell.length_c   1.000
_cell.angle_alpha   90.00
_cell.angle_beta   90.00
_cell.angle_gamma   90.00
#
_symmetry.space_group_name_H-M   'P 1'
#
loop_
_entity.id
_entity.type
_entity.pdbx_description
1 polymer ?
#
loop_
_entity_poly.entity_id
_entity_poly.type
_entity_poly.pdbx_seq_one_letter_code
_entity_poly.pdbx_strand_id
1 'polypeptide(L)'
;MLSFIPEPKSSDDYLKHKPSPEESASFFSSVTWWWLKSLMWKGSRRVLSHDDLYDINYEDKSEVTSIRFQKEWDKEVKRSGLVFVQGQSNKQSQKRREPSLVLALFRAYGLDIITGGFYKLCYDILIFVNPLILRLMIAYIHDKKEQAWNGYFYAVTMFFVALLLSLVYQQYFNSTSTTGMRIRTSLICAIYKK
;
A
#
# COMPACT_ATOMS: atom_id res chain seq x y z
N MET A 1 29.35 31.68 5.10
CA MET A 1 28.93 30.93 3.90
C MET A 1 29.05 29.46 4.26
N LEU A 2 28.09 28.94 5.03
CA LEU A 2 28.22 27.65 5.73
C LEU A 2 27.79 26.51 4.81
N SER A 3 28.66 25.50 4.77
CA SER A 3 28.61 24.24 4.02
C SER A 3 27.24 23.58 4.04
N PHE A 4 26.53 23.65 2.91
CA PHE A 4 25.34 22.83 2.61
C PHE A 4 25.70 21.38 2.24
N ILE A 5 26.99 21.03 2.26
CA ILE A 5 27.48 19.69 1.96
C ILE A 5 27.67 18.96 3.30
N PRO A 6 26.83 17.96 3.62
CA PRO A 6 27.04 17.14 4.81
C PRO A 6 28.36 16.37 4.69
N GLU A 7 29.09 16.24 5.80
CA GLU A 7 30.33 15.46 5.85
C GLU A 7 30.06 13.99 5.46
N PRO A 8 31.00 13.33 4.75
CA PRO A 8 30.86 11.93 4.39
C PRO A 8 30.83 11.07 5.66
N LYS A 9 29.76 10.29 5.84
CA LYS A 9 29.60 9.45 7.04
C LYS A 9 30.62 8.33 7.07
N SER A 10 31.02 7.95 8.29
CA SER A 10 31.76 6.72 8.59
C SER A 10 30.91 5.49 8.21
N SER A 11 31.58 4.44 7.72
CA SER A 11 30.99 3.12 7.43
C SER A 11 30.12 2.59 8.57
N ASP A 12 30.52 2.84 9.82
CA ASP A 12 29.82 2.37 11.02
C ASP A 12 28.44 3.02 11.22
N ASP A 13 28.25 4.24 10.71
CA ASP A 13 27.00 4.97 10.88
C ASP A 13 25.91 4.49 9.90
N TYR A 14 26.31 3.92 8.76
CA TYR A 14 25.39 3.23 7.83
C TYR A 14 24.92 1.86 8.35
N LEU A 15 25.65 1.28 9.31
CA LEU A 15 25.34 -0.04 9.88
C LEU A 15 24.36 0.04 11.07
N LYS A 16 24.07 1.24 11.58
CA LYS A 16 23.09 1.42 12.66
C LYS A 16 21.67 1.26 12.15
N HIS A 17 21.10 0.08 12.37
CA HIS A 17 19.72 -0.22 12.05
C HIS A 17 18.74 0.63 12.88
N LYS A 18 17.83 1.34 12.21
CA LYS A 18 16.76 2.12 12.83
C LYS A 18 15.40 1.61 12.32
N PRO A 19 14.79 0.62 13.00
CA PRO A 19 13.55 0.02 12.52
C PRO A 19 12.42 1.05 12.43
N SER A 20 11.52 0.85 11.47
CA SER A 20 10.36 1.72 11.28
C SER A 20 9.42 1.65 12.49
N PRO A 21 8.94 2.79 13.02
CA PRO A 21 7.93 2.81 14.06
C PRO A 21 6.63 2.12 13.63
N GLU A 22 6.40 1.99 12.32
CA GLU A 22 5.27 1.27 11.73
C GLU A 22 5.23 -0.20 12.16
N GLU A 23 6.38 -0.88 12.23
CA GLU A 23 6.44 -2.31 12.63
C GLU A 23 6.06 -2.51 14.10
N SER A 24 6.37 -1.53 14.95
CA SER A 24 6.05 -1.54 16.38
C SER A 24 4.69 -0.91 16.73
N ALA A 25 3.99 -0.35 15.74
CA ALA A 25 2.78 0.41 15.96
C ALA A 25 1.59 -0.50 16.34
N SER A 26 0.82 -0.08 17.35
CA SER A 26 -0.47 -0.72 17.65
C SER A 26 -1.46 -0.50 16.51
N PHE A 27 -2.48 -1.37 16.40
CA PHE A 27 -3.49 -1.31 15.34
C PHE A 27 -4.07 0.09 15.10
N PHE A 28 -4.48 0.79 16.16
CA PHE A 28 -5.01 2.16 16.04
C PHE A 28 -3.97 3.16 15.55
N SER A 29 -2.71 3.03 15.96
CA SER A 29 -1.61 3.89 15.50
C SER A 29 -1.32 3.65 14.01
N SER A 30 -1.43 2.41 13.54
CA SER A 30 -1.28 2.07 12.12
C SER A 30 -2.45 2.61 11.30
N VAL A 31 -3.70 2.47 11.77
CA VAL A 31 -4.91 2.97 11.08
C VAL A 31 -4.99 4.50 11.07
N THR A 32 -4.43 5.19 12.07
CA THR A 32 -4.47 6.67 12.14
C THR A 32 -3.17 7.33 11.72
N TRP A 33 -2.20 6.56 11.20
CA TRP A 33 -0.83 7.01 10.88
C TRP A 33 -0.14 7.77 12.03
N TRP A 34 -0.50 7.46 13.27
CA TRP A 34 0.00 8.19 14.43
C TRP A 34 1.51 8.00 14.62
N TRP A 35 2.05 6.85 14.21
CA TRP A 35 3.48 6.55 14.23
C TRP A 35 4.33 7.58 13.46
N LEU A 36 3.77 8.16 12.39
CA LEU A 36 4.43 9.15 11.55
C LEU A 36 4.49 10.55 12.19
N LYS A 37 3.64 10.82 13.19
CA LYS A 37 3.54 12.13 13.87
C LYS A 37 4.88 12.61 14.41
N SER A 38 5.69 11.70 14.96
CA SER A 38 7.01 12.01 15.52
C SER A 38 7.97 12.58 14.47
N LEU A 39 7.95 12.02 13.26
CA LEU A 39 8.78 12.45 12.13
C LEU A 39 8.28 13.78 11.57
N MET A 40 6.96 13.93 11.41
CA MET A 40 6.33 15.17 10.94
C MET A 40 6.65 16.36 11.87
N TRP A 41 6.61 16.14 13.18
CA TRP A 41 6.93 17.18 14.16
C TRP A 41 8.39 17.63 14.08
N LYS A 42 9.34 16.69 13.90
CA LYS A 42 10.75 17.02 13.68
C LYS A 42 10.94 17.83 12.39
N GLY A 43 10.27 17.42 11.32
CA GLY A 43 10.30 18.11 10.03
C GLY A 43 9.74 19.52 10.05
N SER A 44 8.74 19.79 10.90
CA SER A 44 8.22 21.14 11.10
C SER A 44 9.20 22.08 11.80
N ARG A 45 10.18 21.55 12.54
CA ARG A 45 11.13 22.34 13.34
C ARG A 45 12.51 22.46 12.69
N ARG A 46 12.92 21.48 11.88
CA ARG A 46 14.20 21.46 11.17
C ARG A 46 14.10 20.71 9.85
N VAL A 47 14.96 21.05 8.90
CA VAL A 47 15.14 20.28 7.67
C VAL A 47 15.59 18.86 8.06
N LEU A 48 14.88 17.84 7.57
CA LEU A 48 15.25 16.45 7.83
C LEU A 48 16.53 16.10 7.09
N SER A 49 17.43 15.42 7.79
CA SER A 49 18.58 14.75 7.18
C SER A 49 18.29 13.26 6.99
N HIS A 50 19.12 12.57 6.20
CA HIS A 50 19.03 11.12 6.03
C HIS A 50 19.13 10.35 7.36
N ASP A 51 19.80 10.91 8.37
CA ASP A 51 19.92 10.30 9.71
C ASP A 51 18.63 10.28 10.53
N ASP A 52 17.67 11.13 10.18
CA ASP A 52 16.38 11.23 10.88
C ASP A 52 15.34 10.26 10.33
N LEU A 53 15.61 9.66 9.17
CA LEU A 53 14.73 8.70 8.53
C LEU A 53 14.92 7.31 9.14
N TYR A 54 13.83 6.55 9.15
CA TYR A 54 13.82 5.15 9.54
C TYR A 54 14.14 4.26 8.35
N ASP A 55 14.62 3.06 8.64
CA ASP A 55 14.83 2.03 7.63
C ASP A 55 13.49 1.54 7.07
N ILE A 56 13.53 1.18 5.79
CA ILE A 56 12.40 0.59 5.08
C ILE A 56 12.06 -0.76 5.73
N ASN A 57 10.76 -1.03 5.89
CA ASN A 57 10.25 -2.31 6.39
C ASN A 57 10.83 -3.48 5.61
N TYR A 58 11.05 -4.61 6.27
CA TYR A 58 11.68 -5.78 5.65
C TYR A 58 10.96 -6.25 4.37
N GLU A 59 9.62 -6.24 4.37
CA GLU A 59 8.82 -6.65 3.22
C GLU A 59 8.98 -5.74 1.99
N ASP A 60 9.23 -4.46 2.21
CA ASP A 60 9.32 -3.44 1.17
C ASP A 60 10.73 -3.31 0.58
N LYS A 61 11.71 -4.05 1.14
CA LYS A 61 13.08 -4.09 0.62
C LYS A 61 13.09 -4.65 -0.80
N SER A 62 13.92 -4.04 -1.65
CA SER A 62 14.08 -4.42 -3.06
C SER A 62 14.53 -5.87 -3.23
N GLU A 63 15.36 -6.37 -2.32
CA GLU A 63 15.81 -7.77 -2.30
C GLU A 63 14.61 -8.73 -2.16
N VAL A 64 13.81 -8.56 -1.11
CA VAL A 64 12.65 -9.43 -0.83
C VAL A 64 11.61 -9.34 -1.95
N THR A 65 11.28 -8.11 -2.34
CA THR A 65 10.28 -7.83 -3.37
C THR A 65 10.71 -8.36 -4.75
N SER A 66 11.98 -8.24 -5.12
CA SER A 66 12.50 -8.77 -6.39
C SER A 66 12.59 -10.30 -6.40
N ILE A 67 12.98 -10.94 -5.29
CA ILE A 67 13.01 -12.41 -5.17
C ILE A 67 11.59 -12.98 -5.34
N ARG A 68 10.58 -12.36 -4.70
CA ARG A 68 9.17 -12.77 -4.82
C ARG A 68 8.69 -12.73 -6.28
N PHE A 69 8.98 -11.65 -7.00
CA PHE A 69 8.65 -11.52 -8.42
C PHE A 69 9.42 -12.53 -9.28
N GLN A 70 10.74 -12.64 -9.10
CA GLN A 70 11.59 -13.51 -9.90
C GLN A 70 11.16 -14.98 -9.80
N LYS A 71 10.79 -15.43 -8.59
CA LYS A 71 10.29 -16.79 -8.36
C LYS A 71 9.03 -17.11 -9.15
N GLU A 72 8.10 -16.15 -9.28
CA GLU A 72 6.88 -16.34 -10.08
C GLU A 72 7.14 -16.18 -11.58
N TRP A 73 8.05 -15.28 -11.96
CA TRP A 73 8.50 -15.12 -13.34
C TRP A 73 9.15 -16.40 -13.88
N ASP A 74 10.07 -17.01 -13.12
CA ASP A 74 10.74 -18.25 -13.50
C ASP A 74 9.74 -19.42 -13.66
N LYS A 75 8.68 -19.45 -12.84
CA LYS A 75 7.60 -20.44 -12.99
C LYS A 75 6.81 -20.22 -14.28
N GLU A 76 6.51 -18.97 -14.63
CA GLU A 76 5.79 -18.63 -15.85
C GLU A 76 6.63 -18.94 -17.10
N VAL A 77 7.91 -18.60 -17.09
CA VAL A 77 8.88 -18.91 -18.16
C VAL A 77 8.99 -20.42 -18.38
N LYS A 78 9.08 -21.22 -17.30
CA LYS A 78 9.07 -22.69 -17.37
C LYS A 78 7.76 -23.23 -17.96
N ARG A 79 6.62 -22.66 -17.58
CA ARG A 79 5.29 -23.05 -18.09
C ARG A 79 5.10 -22.71 -19.58
N SER A 80 5.70 -21.61 -20.04
CA SER A 80 5.70 -21.19 -21.44
C SER A 80 6.63 -22.01 -22.34
N GLY A 81 7.45 -22.90 -21.78
CA GLY A 81 8.45 -23.70 -22.52
C GLY A 81 9.64 -22.87 -23.03
N LEU A 82 9.78 -21.62 -22.56
CA LEU A 82 10.85 -20.70 -22.94
C LEU A 82 12.06 -20.93 -22.03
N VAL A 83 12.69 -22.09 -22.18
CA VAL A 83 13.90 -22.41 -21.43
C VAL A 83 15.10 -21.77 -22.16
N PHE A 84 15.69 -20.71 -21.60
CA PHE A 84 17.00 -20.16 -22.03
C PHE A 84 18.18 -21.07 -21.65
N VAL A 85 17.98 -22.39 -21.66
CA VAL A 85 19.06 -23.36 -21.42
C VAL A 85 19.62 -23.74 -22.78
N GLN A 86 20.82 -23.25 -23.01
CA GLN A 86 21.74 -23.74 -24.02
C GLN A 86 21.97 -25.24 -23.76
N GLY A 87 21.26 -26.12 -24.47
CA GLY A 87 21.77 -27.47 -24.74
C GLY A 87 20.98 -28.71 -24.34
N GLN A 88 19.69 -28.69 -23.95
CA GLN A 88 18.92 -29.95 -23.87
C GLN A 88 17.52 -29.87 -24.45
N SER A 89 17.44 -30.37 -25.69
CA SER A 89 16.21 -30.80 -26.35
C SER A 89 15.66 -32.03 -25.65
N ASN A 90 14.54 -31.90 -24.95
CA ASN A 90 13.61 -33.02 -24.87
C ASN A 90 12.17 -32.55 -25.09
N LYS A 91 11.54 -33.22 -26.06
CA LYS A 91 10.26 -32.91 -26.67
C LYS A 91 9.13 -33.18 -25.68
N GLN A 92 8.33 -32.18 -25.36
CA GLN A 92 6.89 -32.40 -25.14
C GLN A 92 6.09 -31.15 -25.47
N SER A 93 5.10 -31.38 -26.32
CA SER A 93 4.22 -30.43 -26.99
C SER A 93 3.35 -29.67 -25.99
N GLN A 94 3.83 -28.56 -25.45
CA GLN A 94 2.97 -27.57 -24.79
C GLN A 94 2.97 -26.28 -25.61
N LYS A 95 1.76 -25.78 -25.91
CA LYS A 95 1.50 -24.53 -26.65
C LYS A 95 2.52 -23.47 -26.25
N ARG A 96 3.36 -23.04 -27.20
CA ARG A 96 4.25 -21.88 -27.07
C ARG A 96 3.37 -20.66 -26.78
N ARG A 97 3.08 -20.41 -25.51
CA ARG A 97 2.41 -19.21 -25.03
C ARG A 97 3.51 -18.26 -24.61
N GLU A 98 3.53 -17.08 -25.19
CA GLU A 98 4.45 -16.03 -24.75
C GLU A 98 4.26 -15.80 -23.24
N PRO A 99 5.35 -15.76 -22.45
CA PRO A 99 5.25 -15.56 -21.02
C PRO A 99 4.65 -14.19 -20.75
N SER A 100 3.55 -14.16 -20.00
CA SER A 100 2.82 -12.92 -19.75
C SER A 100 3.31 -12.27 -18.45
N LEU A 101 3.99 -11.12 -18.60
CA LEU A 101 4.52 -10.36 -17.47
C LEU A 101 3.41 -9.90 -16.52
N VAL A 102 2.25 -9.51 -17.06
CA VAL A 102 1.09 -9.09 -16.27
C VAL A 102 0.57 -10.24 -15.39
N LEU A 103 0.56 -11.48 -15.90
CA LEU A 103 0.12 -12.64 -15.13
C LEU A 103 1.13 -13.00 -14.04
N ALA A 104 2.43 -12.91 -14.33
CA ALA A 104 3.48 -13.13 -13.34
C ALA A 104 3.42 -12.09 -12.21
N LEU A 105 3.19 -10.80 -12.54
CA LEU A 105 2.97 -9.74 -11.56
C LEU A 105 1.70 -9.98 -10.74
N PHE A 106 0.58 -10.31 -11.40
CA PHE A 106 -0.67 -10.58 -10.71
C PHE A 106 -0.57 -11.79 -9.79
N ARG A 107 0.24 -12.79 -10.15
CA ARG A 107 0.49 -13.95 -9.29
C ARG A 107 1.42 -13.62 -8.12
N ALA A 108 2.41 -12.75 -8.32
CA ALA A 108 3.33 -12.32 -7.27
C ALA A 108 2.66 -11.42 -6.24
N TYR A 109 1.89 -10.42 -6.68
CA TYR A 109 1.29 -9.37 -5.83
C TYR A 109 -0.23 -9.46 -5.72
N GLY A 110 -0.85 -10.54 -6.22
CA GLY A 110 -2.31 -10.67 -6.27
C GLY A 110 -2.99 -10.58 -4.92
N LEU A 111 -2.39 -11.13 -3.86
CA LEU A 111 -2.93 -11.00 -2.51
C LEU A 111 -2.98 -9.54 -2.06
N ASP A 112 -1.92 -8.78 -2.31
CA ASP A 112 -1.83 -7.36 -1.94
C ASP A 112 -2.88 -6.55 -2.73
N ILE A 113 -3.07 -6.85 -4.03
CA ILE A 113 -4.12 -6.25 -4.87
C ILE A 113 -5.53 -6.60 -4.36
N ILE A 114 -5.78 -7.86 -3.98
CA ILE A 114 -7.08 -8.29 -3.43
C ILE A 114 -7.38 -7.56 -2.13
N THR A 115 -6.38 -7.40 -1.24
CA THR A 115 -6.57 -6.63 0.00
C THR A 115 -6.89 -5.16 -0.29
N GLY A 116 -6.23 -4.52 -1.26
CA GLY A 116 -6.59 -3.16 -1.69
C GLY A 116 -8.00 -3.08 -2.28
N GLY A 117 -8.40 -4.09 -3.07
CA GLY A 117 -9.74 -4.23 -3.61
C GLY A 117 -10.81 -4.36 -2.53
N PHE A 118 -10.55 -5.11 -1.46
CA PHE A 118 -11.45 -5.22 -0.32
C PHE A 118 -11.69 -3.86 0.35
N TYR A 119 -10.64 -3.08 0.64
CA TYR A 119 -10.80 -1.73 1.19
C TYR A 119 -11.57 -0.80 0.26
N LYS A 120 -11.38 -0.93 -1.06
CA LYS A 120 -12.14 -0.16 -2.05
C LYS A 120 -13.64 -0.50 -2.02
N LEU A 121 -13.98 -1.79 -1.96
CA LEU A 121 -15.38 -2.22 -1.86
C LEU A 121 -16.06 -1.69 -0.59
N CYS A 122 -15.36 -1.70 0.54
CA CYS A 122 -15.89 -1.10 1.77
C CYS A 122 -16.15 0.40 1.60
N TYR A 123 -15.20 1.14 1.00
CA TYR A 123 -15.36 2.56 0.70
C TYR A 123 -16.57 2.82 -0.22
N ASP A 124 -16.72 2.03 -1.29
CA ASP A 124 -17.83 2.16 -2.23
C ASP A 124 -19.18 1.87 -1.56
N ILE A 125 -19.26 0.95 -0.60
CA ILE A 125 -20.50 0.75 0.18
C ILE A 125 -20.78 1.99 1.04
N LEU A 126 -19.77 2.52 1.75
CA LEU A 126 -19.91 3.68 2.63
C LEU A 126 -20.31 4.94 1.86
N ILE A 127 -19.80 5.15 0.64
CA ILE A 127 -20.15 6.32 -0.15
C ILE A 127 -21.62 6.31 -0.58
N PHE A 128 -22.23 5.14 -0.79
CA PHE A 128 -23.66 4.99 -1.08
C PHE A 128 -24.55 5.12 0.16
N VAL A 129 -24.04 4.84 1.36
CA VAL A 129 -24.79 5.03 2.61
C VAL A 129 -25.05 6.52 2.87
N ASN A 130 -24.12 7.40 2.50
CA ASN A 130 -24.25 8.84 2.70
C ASN A 130 -25.53 9.46 2.08
N PRO A 131 -25.84 9.28 0.78
CA PRO A 131 -27.10 9.78 0.19
C PRO A 131 -28.35 9.10 0.74
N LEU A 132 -28.28 7.86 1.25
CA LEU A 132 -29.42 7.20 1.90
C LEU A 132 -29.77 7.88 3.22
N ILE A 133 -28.77 8.21 4.04
CA ILE A 133 -28.98 8.95 5.29
C ILE A 133 -29.52 10.35 5.00
N LEU A 134 -28.97 11.04 3.99
CA LEU A 134 -29.46 12.34 3.56
C LEU A 134 -30.95 12.28 3.15
N ARG A 135 -31.35 11.25 2.41
CA ARG A 135 -32.76 11.04 2.02
C ARG A 135 -33.67 10.84 3.22
N LEU A 136 -33.25 10.06 4.23
CA LEU A 136 -33.99 9.87 5.47
C LEU A 136 -34.11 11.18 6.26
N MET A 137 -33.06 11.99 6.28
CA MET A 137 -33.09 13.31 6.93
C MET A 137 -34.03 14.28 6.23
N ILE A 138 -34.06 14.31 4.89
CA ILE A 138 -35.01 15.12 4.13
C ILE A 138 -36.45 14.68 4.40
N ALA A 139 -36.70 13.36 4.47
CA ALA A 139 -38.02 12.81 4.80
C ALA A 139 -38.46 13.23 6.21
N TYR A 140 -37.57 13.14 7.20
CA TYR A 140 -37.79 13.59 8.58
C TYR A 140 -38.19 15.07 8.66
N ILE A 141 -37.55 15.94 7.86
CA ILE A 141 -37.88 17.38 7.85
C ILE A 141 -39.29 17.64 7.28
N HIS A 142 -39.77 16.80 6.38
CA HIS A 142 -41.09 16.95 5.78
C HIS A 142 -42.22 16.56 6.74
N ASP A 143 -42.00 15.56 7.61
CA ASP A 143 -43.00 15.07 8.57
C ASP A 143 -42.93 15.83 9.92
N LYS A 144 -43.83 16.81 10.10
CA LYS A 144 -43.91 17.67 11.30
C LYS A 144 -44.26 16.95 12.62
N LYS A 145 -44.52 15.64 12.62
CA LYS A 145 -44.98 14.87 13.80
C LYS A 145 -43.92 13.94 14.40
N GLU A 146 -42.73 13.84 13.82
CA GLU A 146 -41.68 12.98 14.36
C GLU A 146 -40.95 13.59 15.56
N GLN A 147 -40.40 12.71 16.42
CA GLN A 147 -39.68 13.09 17.63
C GLN A 147 -38.28 13.64 17.28
N ALA A 148 -37.89 14.73 17.96
CA ALA A 148 -36.61 15.42 17.77
C ALA A 148 -35.37 14.50 17.86
N TRP A 149 -35.45 13.43 18.64
CA TRP A 149 -34.37 12.45 18.81
C TRP A 149 -33.95 11.75 17.50
N ASN A 150 -34.91 11.48 16.59
CA ASN A 150 -34.62 10.81 15.33
C ASN A 150 -33.69 11.66 14.46
N GLY A 151 -33.90 12.99 14.42
CA GLY A 151 -33.03 13.92 13.71
C GLY A 151 -31.60 13.94 14.24
N TYR A 152 -31.43 14.00 15.58
CA TYR A 152 -30.10 13.95 16.20
C TYR A 152 -29.38 12.62 15.90
N PHE A 153 -30.11 11.50 15.93
CA PHE A 153 -29.56 10.19 15.60
C PHE A 153 -29.04 10.11 14.16
N TYR A 154 -29.79 10.63 13.18
CA TYR A 154 -29.33 10.69 11.78
C TYR A 154 -28.09 11.57 11.61
N ALA A 155 -28.05 12.74 12.25
CA ALA A 155 -26.90 13.65 12.17
C ALA A 155 -25.62 13.04 12.78
N VAL A 156 -25.72 12.43 13.96
CA VAL A 156 -24.60 11.75 14.62
C VAL A 156 -24.12 10.57 13.77
N THR A 157 -25.05 9.77 13.23
CA THR A 157 -24.70 8.65 12.35
C THR A 157 -23.97 9.13 11.10
N MET A 158 -24.43 10.22 10.47
CA MET A 158 -23.79 10.82 9.30
C MET A 158 -22.36 11.27 9.60
N PHE A 159 -22.11 11.84 10.78
CA PHE A 159 -20.76 12.21 11.22
C PHE A 159 -19.83 11.00 11.33
N PHE A 160 -20.27 9.91 11.97
CA PHE A 160 -19.45 8.70 12.06
C PHE A 160 -19.22 8.03 10.70
N VAL A 161 -20.23 8.01 9.82
CA VAL A 161 -20.06 7.51 8.45
C VAL A 161 -19.02 8.34 7.70
N ALA A 162 -19.03 9.67 7.83
CA ALA A 162 -18.03 10.53 7.21
C ALA A 162 -16.61 10.27 7.74
N LEU A 163 -16.45 10.09 9.06
CA LEU A 163 -15.15 9.73 9.65
C LEU A 163 -14.64 8.38 9.15
N LEU A 164 -15.50 7.36 9.11
CA LEU A 164 -15.14 6.04 8.60
C LEU A 164 -14.79 6.10 7.11
N LEU A 165 -15.52 6.87 6.32
CA LEU A 165 -15.23 7.06 4.90
C LEU A 165 -13.81 7.63 4.70
N SER A 166 -13.44 8.66 5.46
CA SER A 166 -12.08 9.23 5.41
C SER A 166 -11.00 8.23 5.82
N LEU A 167 -11.21 7.44 6.87
CA LEU A 167 -10.24 6.43 7.33
C LEU A 167 -10.05 5.31 6.32
N VAL A 168 -11.15 4.75 5.78
CA VAL A 168 -11.08 3.68 4.77
C VAL A 168 -10.42 4.18 3.49
N TYR A 169 -10.71 5.41 3.07
CA TYR A 169 -10.06 6.02 1.91
C TYR A 169 -8.55 6.11 2.07
N GLN A 170 -8.07 6.60 3.22
CA GLN A 170 -6.64 6.71 3.49
C GLN A 170 -5.96 5.33 3.51
N GLN A 171 -6.62 4.32 4.08
CA GLN A 171 -6.09 2.95 4.10
C GLN A 171 -6.00 2.34 2.70
N TYR A 172 -7.03 2.56 1.89
CA TYR A 172 -7.03 2.16 0.48
C TYR A 172 -5.87 2.83 -0.29
N PHE A 173 -5.70 4.14 -0.11
CA PHE A 173 -4.65 4.90 -0.80
C PHE A 173 -3.26 4.40 -0.41
N ASN A 174 -3.02 4.17 0.89
CA ASN A 174 -1.75 3.63 1.38
C ASN A 174 -1.47 2.23 0.82
N SER A 175 -2.42 1.30 0.94
CA SER A 175 -2.28 -0.07 0.46
C SER A 175 -1.98 -0.14 -1.05
N THR A 176 -2.69 0.67 -1.85
CA THR A 176 -2.50 0.70 -3.31
C THR A 176 -1.13 1.30 -3.67
N SER A 177 -0.74 2.38 -2.98
CA SER A 177 0.55 3.05 -3.22
C SER A 177 1.73 2.15 -2.86
N THR A 178 1.67 1.46 -1.72
CA THR A 178 2.71 0.50 -1.31
C THR A 178 2.82 -0.65 -2.30
N THR A 179 1.70 -1.21 -2.75
CA THR A 179 1.70 -2.26 -3.78
C THR A 179 2.31 -1.76 -5.10
N GLY A 180 1.96 -0.55 -5.53
CA GLY A 180 2.52 0.08 -6.72
C GLY A 180 4.05 0.29 -6.62
N MET A 181 4.52 0.72 -5.44
CA MET A 181 5.95 0.86 -5.15
C MET A 181 6.67 -0.49 -5.23
N ARG A 182 6.13 -1.54 -4.59
CA ARG A 182 6.68 -2.91 -4.65
C ARG A 182 6.79 -3.41 -6.10
N ILE A 183 5.73 -3.23 -6.90
CA ILE A 183 5.73 -3.62 -8.32
C ILE A 183 6.82 -2.86 -9.08
N ARG A 184 6.89 -1.53 -8.95
CA ARG A 184 7.91 -0.72 -9.63
C ARG A 184 9.34 -1.15 -9.26
N THR A 185 9.60 -1.35 -7.97
CA THR A 185 10.93 -1.78 -7.47
C THR A 185 11.32 -3.15 -8.01
N SER A 186 10.39 -4.12 -8.02
CA SER A 186 10.67 -5.46 -8.58
C SER A 186 11.02 -5.42 -10.06
N LEU A 187 10.28 -4.63 -10.84
CA LEU A 187 10.51 -4.49 -12.28
C LEU A 187 11.86 -3.85 -12.58
N ILE A 188 12.23 -2.79 -11.86
CA ILE A 188 13.55 -2.16 -12.00
C ILE A 188 14.66 -3.16 -11.69
N CYS A 189 14.53 -3.91 -10.59
CA CYS A 189 15.51 -4.94 -10.22
C CYS A 189 15.61 -6.06 -11.27
N ALA A 190 14.48 -6.48 -11.83
CA ALA A 190 14.45 -7.52 -12.86
C ALA A 190 15.10 -7.05 -14.17
N ILE A 191 14.90 -5.77 -14.55
CA ILE A 191 15.56 -5.19 -15.72
C ILE A 191 17.07 -5.09 -15.50
N TYR A 192 17.52 -4.68 -14.31
CA TYR A 192 18.95 -4.52 -14.02
C TYR A 192 19.70 -5.86 -13.92
N LYS A 193 19.01 -6.93 -13.51
CA LYS A 193 19.57 -8.29 -13.45
C LYS A 193 19.67 -8.98 -14.82
N LYS A 194 19.03 -8.43 -15.85
CA LYS A 194 18.98 -9.00 -17.20
C LYS A 194 20.01 -8.32 -18.11
#